data_AF-A0A9W9AVT3-F1
#
_entry.id   AF-A0A9W9AVT3-F1
#
_cell.length_a   1.000
_cell.length_b   1.000
_cell.length_c   1.000
_cell.angle_alpha   90.00
_cell.angle_beta   90.00
_cell.angle_gamma   90.00
#
_symmetry.space_group_name_H-M   'P 1'
#
loop_
_entity.id
_entity.type
_entity.pdbx_description
1 polymer ?
#
loop_
_entity_poly.entity_id
_entity_poly.type
_entity_poly.pdbx_seq_one_letter_code
_entity_poly.pdbx_strand_id
1 'polypeptide(L)'
;TNQRLGRLPLVIGMPVMITQNFDVESGIVNGCQGILKSVRYRVDDQGFRHAISCVVEAKDTNARESLPFLSCNQHVAVIEDKISM
;
A
#
# COMPACT_ATOMS: atom_id res chain seq x y z
N THR A 1 17.58 13.68 -3.80
CA THR A 1 17.68 12.88 -5.04
C THR A 1 16.50 13.23 -5.93
N ASN A 2 16.74 13.91 -7.07
CA ASN A 2 15.71 14.24 -8.07
C ASN A 2 15.32 12.99 -8.90
N GLN A 3 14.95 11.89 -8.22
CA GLN A 3 14.40 10.73 -8.92
C GLN A 3 12.95 11.05 -9.27
N ARG A 4 12.75 11.70 -10.41
CA ARG A 4 11.48 11.71 -11.12
C ARG A 4 11.25 10.31 -11.71
N LEU A 5 11.09 9.28 -10.87
CA LEU A 5 10.37 8.09 -11.29
C LEU A 5 8.94 8.58 -11.57
N GLY A 6 8.65 8.84 -12.84
CA GLY A 6 7.35 9.31 -13.30
C GLY A 6 6.30 8.24 -13.06
N ARG A 7 5.80 8.15 -11.82
CA ARG A 7 4.76 7.23 -11.33
C ARG A 7 5.12 5.75 -11.46
N LEU A 8 5.03 5.02 -10.35
CA LEU A 8 5.18 3.56 -10.36
C LEU A 8 3.86 2.94 -10.88
N PRO A 9 3.87 2.17 -11.99
CA PRO A 9 2.68 1.42 -12.39
C PRO A 9 2.38 0.32 -11.35
N LEU A 10 1.16 0.31 -10.83
CA LEU A 10 0.67 -0.69 -9.89
C LEU A 10 -0.24 -1.68 -10.62
N VAL A 11 0.15 -2.96 -10.63
CA VAL A 11 -0.59 -4.05 -11.27
C VAL A 11 -0.96 -5.09 -10.22
N ILE A 12 -2.23 -5.46 -10.14
CA ILE A 12 -2.69 -6.48 -9.18
C ILE A 12 -1.92 -7.78 -9.41
N GLY A 13 -1.44 -8.38 -8.31
CA GLY A 13 -0.58 -9.56 -8.33
C GLY A 13 0.92 -9.25 -8.38
N MET A 14 1.33 -7.99 -8.58
CA MET A 14 2.75 -7.66 -8.60
C MET A 14 3.39 -7.74 -7.20
N PRO A 15 4.65 -8.19 -7.11
CA PRO A 15 5.42 -8.05 -5.88
C PRO A 15 5.69 -6.57 -5.61
N VAL A 16 5.49 -6.15 -4.37
CA VAL A 16 5.74 -4.80 -3.89
C VAL A 16 6.55 -4.85 -2.60
N MET A 17 7.27 -3.76 -2.34
CA MET A 17 7.99 -3.53 -1.09
C MET A 17 7.45 -2.26 -0.44
N ILE A 18 7.16 -2.36 0.85
CA ILE A 18 6.82 -1.24 1.70
C ILE A 18 8.11 -0.47 2.01
N THR A 19 8.13 0.83 1.74
CA THR A 19 9.34 1.67 1.89
C THR A 19 9.29 2.59 3.11
N GLN A 20 8.25 2.49 3.93
CA GLN A 20 8.05 3.30 5.13
C GLN A 20 7.54 2.41 6.27
N ASN A 21 7.84 2.78 7.50
CA ASN A 21 7.28 2.10 8.66
C ASN A 21 5.83 2.53 8.82
N PHE A 22 4.89 1.59 8.69
CA PHE A 22 3.47 1.85 8.88
C PHE A 22 3.00 1.37 10.25
N ASP A 23 3.34 0.14 10.60
CA ASP A 23 2.95 -0.48 11.86
C ASP A 23 4.07 -1.41 12.31
N VAL A 24 4.95 -0.87 13.15
CA VAL A 24 6.14 -1.57 13.63
C VAL A 24 5.75 -2.75 14.53
N GLU A 25 4.67 -2.61 15.31
CA GLU A 25 4.22 -3.65 16.24
C GLU A 25 3.68 -4.87 15.49
N SER A 26 2.96 -4.67 14.38
CA SER A 26 2.50 -5.78 13.53
C SER A 26 3.52 -6.23 12.48
N GLY A 27 4.71 -5.64 12.43
CA GLY A 27 5.80 -6.02 11.53
C GLY A 27 5.74 -5.40 10.13
N ILE A 28 4.89 -4.40 9.91
CA ILE A 28 4.80 -3.64 8.67
C ILE A 28 5.83 -2.50 8.70
N VAL A 29 7.07 -2.89 8.45
CA VAL A 29 8.24 -2.00 8.44
C VAL A 29 8.78 -1.79 7.03
N ASN A 30 9.65 -0.80 6.86
CA ASN A 30 10.41 -0.62 5.64
C ASN A 30 11.16 -1.93 5.28
N GLY A 31 11.03 -2.36 4.02
CA GLY A 31 11.56 -3.62 3.53
C GLY A 31 10.54 -4.77 3.56
N CYS A 32 9.38 -4.60 4.21
CA CYS A 32 8.31 -5.59 4.20
C CYS A 32 7.85 -5.84 2.75
N GLN A 33 7.81 -7.12 2.36
CA GLN A 33 7.43 -7.54 1.01
C GLN A 33 6.04 -8.14 0.99
N GLY A 34 5.33 -7.93 -0.10
CA GLY A 34 4.01 -8.52 -0.28
C GLY A 34 3.54 -8.52 -1.72
N ILE A 35 2.31 -8.97 -1.90
CA ILE A 35 1.63 -9.02 -3.19
C ILE A 35 0.51 -7.99 -3.20
N LEU A 36 0.50 -7.12 -4.22
CA LEU A 36 -0.57 -6.13 -4.37
C LEU A 36 -1.91 -6.81 -4.70
N LYS A 37 -2.93 -6.59 -3.87
CA LYS A 37 -4.27 -7.19 -4.03
C LYS A 37 -5.31 -6.24 -4.55
N SER A 38 -5.26 -4.97 -4.17
CA SER A 38 -6.18 -3.96 -4.68
C SER A 38 -5.55 -2.57 -4.65
N VAL A 39 -6.02 -1.70 -5.53
CA VAL A 39 -5.70 -0.27 -5.51
C VAL A 39 -7.01 0.49 -5.58
N ARG A 40 -7.18 1.45 -4.68
CA ARG A 40 -8.28 2.40 -4.67
C ARG A 40 -7.79 3.70 -5.31
N TYR A 41 -8.62 4.26 -6.18
CA TYR A 41 -8.34 5.50 -6.88
C TYR A 41 -9.43 6.53 -6.61
N ARG A 42 -9.04 7.80 -6.55
CA ARG A 42 -9.93 8.93 -6.79
C ARG A 42 -9.78 9.38 -8.24
N VAL A 43 -10.88 9.79 -8.87
CA VAL A 43 -10.87 10.41 -10.19
C VAL A 43 -10.98 11.92 -10.00
N ASP A 44 -10.14 12.70 -10.66
CA ASP A 44 -10.24 14.17 -10.66
C ASP A 44 -11.19 14.68 -11.76
N ASP A 45 -11.42 16.00 -11.79
CA ASP A 45 -12.32 16.64 -12.76
C ASP A 45 -11.85 16.52 -14.22
N GLN A 46 -10.58 16.14 -14.42
CA GLN A 46 -9.99 15.90 -15.74
C GLN A 46 -10.02 14.41 -16.13
N GLY A 47 -10.58 13.54 -15.29
CA GLY A 47 -10.68 12.11 -15.52
C GLY A 47 -9.42 11.32 -15.17
N PHE A 48 -8.40 11.93 -14.55
CA PHE A 48 -7.20 11.21 -14.15
C PHE A 48 -7.42 10.45 -12.84
N ARG A 49 -6.89 9.23 -12.79
CA ARG A 49 -6.94 8.36 -11.60
C ARG A 49 -5.72 8.61 -10.71
N HIS A 50 -5.98 8.96 -9.46
CA HIS A 50 -4.97 9.15 -8.42
C HIS A 50 -5.11 8.04 -7.38
N ALA A 51 -4.06 7.25 -7.17
CA ALA A 51 -4.08 6.17 -6.18
C ALA A 51 -4.15 6.78 -4.77
N ILE A 52 -5.17 6.39 -4.00
CA ILE A 52 -5.39 6.91 -2.64
C ILE A 52 -5.08 5.87 -1.56
N SER A 53 -5.18 4.59 -1.89
CA SER A 53 -4.76 3.50 -1.02
C SER A 53 -4.56 2.21 -1.82
N CYS A 54 -3.81 1.27 -1.25
CA CYS A 54 -3.74 -0.08 -1.77
C CYS A 54 -3.79 -1.10 -0.64
N VAL A 55 -4.15 -2.33 -1.00
CA VAL A 55 -4.08 -3.48 -0.10
C VAL A 55 -2.95 -4.37 -0.56
N VAL A 56 -2.04 -4.68 0.36
CA VAL A 56 -0.90 -5.58 0.13
C VAL A 56 -1.04 -6.79 1.04
N GLU A 57 -0.98 -7.98 0.46
CA GLU A 57 -0.81 -9.22 1.22
C GLU A 57 0.67 -9.39 1.56
N ALA A 58 1.04 -9.05 2.79
CA ALA A 58 2.41 -9.13 3.26
C ALA A 58 2.75 -10.55 3.74
N LYS A 59 3.95 -11.01 3.40
CA LYS A 59 4.36 -12.40 3.63
C LYS A 59 4.63 -12.71 5.11
N ASP A 60 5.19 -11.74 5.83
CA ASP A 60 5.74 -11.93 7.18
C ASP A 60 5.17 -10.90 8.18
N THR A 61 3.85 -10.78 8.27
CA THR A 61 3.20 -9.92 9.29
C THR A 61 2.98 -10.71 10.58
N ASN A 62 3.13 -10.03 11.71
CA ASN A 62 2.74 -10.53 13.03
C ASN A 62 1.34 -10.05 13.44
N ALA A 63 0.58 -9.49 12.48
CA ALA A 63 -0.75 -8.97 12.76
C ALA A 63 -1.66 -10.10 13.25
N ARG A 64 -2.15 -9.97 14.48
CA ARG A 64 -3.03 -10.97 15.11
C ARG A 64 -4.47 -10.84 14.65
N GLU A 65 -4.86 -9.66 14.18
CA GLU A 65 -6.22 -9.33 13.77
C GLU A 65 -6.26 -8.98 12.27
N SER A 66 -7.27 -9.50 11.58
CA SER A 66 -7.57 -9.11 10.20
C SER A 66 -8.16 -7.71 10.19
N LEU A 67 -7.72 -6.88 9.25
CA LEU A 67 -8.42 -5.63 8.95
C LEU A 67 -9.90 -5.94 8.64
N PRO A 68 -10.85 -5.14 9.16
CA PRO A 68 -12.27 -5.34 8.89
C PRO A 68 -12.53 -5.46 7.39
N PHE A 69 -13.35 -6.44 7.00
CA PHE A 69 -13.72 -6.74 5.61
C PHE A 69 -12.60 -7.30 4.72
N LEU A 70 -11.45 -7.69 5.27
CA LEU A 70 -10.39 -8.41 4.55
C LEU A 70 -10.21 -9.80 5.16
N SER A 71 -10.20 -10.83 4.31
CA SER A 71 -10.36 -12.23 4.71
C SER A 71 -9.06 -12.92 5.18
N CYS A 72 -8.05 -12.18 5.65
CA CYS A 72 -6.83 -12.78 6.20
C CYS A 72 -5.99 -11.77 6.99
N ASN A 73 -5.29 -12.25 8.02
CA ASN A 73 -4.40 -11.48 8.92
C ASN A 73 -3.14 -10.92 8.22
N GLN A 74 -2.99 -11.11 6.92
CA GLN A 74 -1.81 -10.71 6.15
C GLN A 74 -2.02 -9.45 5.31
N HIS A 75 -3.18 -8.80 5.41
CA HIS A 75 -3.47 -7.62 4.60
C HIS A 75 -3.06 -6.33 5.28
N VAL A 76 -2.36 -5.48 4.53
CA VAL A 76 -1.93 -4.14 4.93
C VAL A 76 -2.65 -3.13 4.06
N ALA A 77 -3.29 -2.13 4.69
CA ALA A 77 -3.84 -0.98 3.98
C ALA A 77 -2.81 0.16 3.99
N VAL A 78 -2.26 0.48 2.83
CA VAL A 78 -1.36 1.62 2.64
C VAL A 78 -2.21 2.79 2.15
N ILE A 79 -2.06 3.96 2.76
CA ILE A 79 -2.85 5.18 2.44
C ILE A 79 -1.91 6.23 1.83
N GLU A 80 -2.44 7.07 0.95
CA GLU A 80 -1.74 8.22 0.40
C GLU A 80 -1.16 9.11 1.50
N ASP A 81 0.12 9.45 1.39
CA ASP A 81 0.74 10.45 2.22
C ASP A 81 0.31 11.84 1.71
N LYS A 82 -0.34 12.63 2.57
CA LYS A 82 -0.71 14.02 2.28
C LYS A 82 0.11 14.94 3.16
N ILE A 83 1.01 15.69 2.55
CA ILE A 83 1.56 16.89 3.16
C ILE A 83 0.53 17.99 2.91
N SER A 84 -0.16 18.44 3.97
CA SER A 84 -0.88 19.72 3.92
C SER A 84 0.16 20.82 3.71
N MET A 85 0.07 21.55 2.59
CA MET A 85 0.75 22.83 2.44
C MET A 85 0.03 23.92 3.21
#